data_AF-A0A6N6VS77-F1
#
_entry.id   AF-A0A6N6VS77-F1
#
_cell.length_a   1.000
_cell.length_b   1.000
_cell.length_c   1.000
_cell.angle_alpha   90.00
_cell.angle_beta   90.00
_cell.angle_gamma   90.00
#
_symmetry.space_group_name_H-M   'P 1'
#
loop_
_entity.id
_entity.type
_entity.pdbx_description
1 polymer ?
#
loop_
_entity_poly.entity_id
_entity_poly.type
_entity_poly.pdbx_seq_one_letter_code
_entity_poly.pdbx_strand_id
1 'polypeptide(L)' 'MPPKYPNITVQLTGHDSNAFMILGLCQRAAKDANLPKEEIDAFYKEATSGDHDHLIQTAMRWFSCE' A
#
# COMPACT_ATOMS: atom_id res chain seq x y z
N MET A 1 14.92 3.02 -3.97
CA MET A 1 14.90 1.60 -3.57
C MET A 1 13.71 0.97 -4.28
N PRO A 2 13.83 -0.22 -4.88
CA PRO A 2 12.69 -0.89 -5.48
C PRO A 2 11.69 -1.28 -4.38
N PRO A 3 10.37 -1.22 -4.65
CA PRO A 3 9.37 -1.71 -3.71
C PRO A 3 9.53 -3.22 -3.48
N LYS A 4 9.08 -3.71 -2.33
CA LYS A 4 9.13 -5.14 -1.96
C LYS A 4 8.40 -6.01 -2.99
N TYR A 5 7.32 -5.49 -3.55
CA TYR A 5 6.49 -6.13 -4.57
C TYR A 5 6.37 -5.22 -5.81
N PRO A 6 7.36 -5.25 -6.71
CA PRO A 6 7.32 -4.44 -7.94
C PRO A 6 6.25 -4.91 -8.93
N ASN A 7 5.75 -6.14 -8.78
CA ASN A 7 4.65 -6.68 -9.59
C ASN A 7 3.28 -6.08 -9.22
N ILE A 8 3.21 -5.33 -8.13
CA ILE A 8 1.97 -4.80 -7.59
C ILE A 8 2.02 -3.31 -7.77
N THR A 9 1.16 -2.82 -8.65
CA THR A 9 1.08 -1.41 -8.97
C THR A 9 -0.16 -0.81 -8.31
N VAL A 10 0.05 0.22 -7.49
CA VAL A 10 -0.99 0.96 -6.80
C VAL A 10 -0.99 2.38 -7.34
N GLN A 11 -2.14 2.81 -7.87
CA GLN A 11 -2.28 4.18 -8.34
C GLN A 11 -2.56 5.10 -7.15
N LEU A 12 -1.57 5.90 -6.75
CA LEU A 12 -1.68 6.88 -5.67
C LEU A 12 -1.91 8.29 -6.20
N THR A 13 -1.52 8.56 -7.45
CA THR A 13 -1.69 9.87 -8.07
C THR A 13 -3.16 10.16 -8.40
N GLY A 14 -3.68 11.30 -7.95
CA GLY A 14 -5.05 11.78 -8.19
C GLY A 14 -6.10 11.42 -7.13
N HIS A 15 -5.77 10.56 -6.16
CA HIS A 15 -6.62 10.29 -5.00
C HIS A 15 -6.21 11.19 -3.82
N ASP A 16 -6.37 12.50 -4.01
CA ASP A 16 -6.07 13.50 -2.99
C ASP A 16 -6.88 13.26 -1.71
N SER A 17 -6.15 13.19 -0.60
CA SER A 17 -6.57 13.40 0.79
C SER A 17 -7.17 12.27 1.63
N ASN A 18 -7.59 11.11 1.11
CA ASN A 18 -8.18 10.09 1.99
C ASN A 18 -7.27 8.88 2.24
N ALA A 19 -6.65 8.83 3.43
CA ALA A 19 -5.81 7.71 3.88
C ALA A 19 -6.54 6.35 3.76
N PHE A 20 -7.84 6.33 4.05
CA PHE A 20 -8.66 5.12 3.93
C PHE A 20 -8.80 4.62 2.48
N MET A 21 -8.85 5.53 1.50
CA MET A 21 -8.92 5.12 0.09
C MET A 21 -7.59 4.48 -0.34
N ILE A 22 -6.46 5.08 0.02
CA ILE A 22 -5.13 4.55 -0.27
C ILE A 22 -4.95 3.16 0.37
N LEU A 23 -5.37 2.98 1.63
CA LEU A 23 -5.38 1.68 2.30
C LEU A 23 -6.20 0.64 1.53
N GLY A 24 -7.40 1.00 1.10
CA GLY A 24 -8.28 0.12 0.33
C GLY A 24 -7.68 -0.27 -1.03
N LEU A 25 -7.05 0.68 -1.73
CA LEU A 25 -6.37 0.43 -3.00
C LEU A 25 -5.19 -0.53 -2.83
N CYS A 26 -4.33 -0.29 -1.84
CA CYS A 26 -3.21 -1.17 -1.53
C CYS A 26 -3.69 -2.59 -1.17
N GLN A 27 -4.71 -2.72 -0.32
CA GLN A 27 -5.27 -4.02 0.06
C GLN A 27 -5.83 -4.76 -1.15
N ARG A 28 -6.52 -4.05 -2.05
CA ARG A 28 -7.10 -4.63 -3.26
C ARG A 28 -6.01 -5.10 -4.21
N ALA A 29 -4.98 -4.29 -4.44
CA ALA A 29 -3.84 -4.66 -5.29
C ALA A 29 -3.06 -5.85 -4.71
N ALA A 30 -2.82 -5.87 -3.40
CA ALA A 30 -2.18 -6.98 -2.71
C ALA A 30 -2.99 -8.28 -2.84
N LYS A 31 -4.31 -8.20 -2.70
CA LYS A 31 -5.21 -9.35 -2.85
C LYS A 31 -5.25 -9.87 -4.30
N ASP A 32 -5.26 -8.96 -5.28
CA ASP A 32 -5.23 -9.30 -6.71
C ASP A 32 -3.93 -10.03 -7.07
N ALA A 33 -2.81 -9.56 -6.52
CA ALA A 33 -1.50 -10.19 -6.63
C ALA A 33 -1.33 -11.48 -5.81
N ASN A 34 -2.40 -11.98 -5.18
CA ASN A 34 -2.39 -13.19 -4.35
C ASN A 34 -1.35 -13.14 -3.21
N LEU A 35 -1.15 -11.96 -2.58
CA LEU A 35 -0.30 -11.89 -1.40
C LEU A 35 -0.84 -12.77 -0.28
N PRO A 36 0.05 -13.44 0.48
CA PRO A 36 -0.35 -14.12 1.68
C PRO A 36 -0.94 -13.11 2.67
N LYS A 37 -1.95 -13.58 3.41
CA LYS A 37 -2.70 -12.75 4.35
C LYS A 37 -1.80 -12.14 5.43
N GLU A 38 -0.71 -12.82 5.79
CA GLU A 38 0.32 -12.36 6.72
C GLU A 38 1.03 -11.09 6.22
N GLU A 39 1.35 -11.01 4.93
CA GLU A 39 2.00 -9.83 4.35
C GLU A 39 1.01 -8.65 4.25
N ILE A 40 -0.26 -8.94 3.93
CA ILE A 40 -1.32 -7.91 3.92
C ILE A 40 -1.54 -7.36 5.33
N ASP A 41 -1.55 -8.22 6.36
CA ASP A 41 -1.70 -7.82 7.77
C ASP A 41 -0.48 -7.00 8.25
N ALA A 42 0.73 -7.44 7.91
CA ALA A 42 1.96 -6.70 8.21
C ALA A 42 1.97 -5.32 7.56
N PHE A 43 1.62 -5.23 6.27
CA PHE A 43 1.45 -3.95 5.57
C PHE A 43 0.39 -3.10 6.26
N TYR A 44 -0.78 -3.67 6.55
CA TYR A 44 -1.89 -2.94 7.16
C TYR A 44 -1.51 -2.38 8.54
N LYS A 45 -0.83 -3.17 9.36
CA LYS A 45 -0.36 -2.78 10.68
C LYS A 45 0.69 -1.66 10.61
N GLU A 46 1.63 -1.74 9.68
CA GLU A 46 2.63 -0.70 9.47
C GLU A 46 1.98 0.59 8.94
N ALA A 47 1.14 0.47 7.91
CA ALA A 47 0.43 1.57 7.28
C ALA A 47 -0.55 2.29 8.24
N THR A 48 -1.15 1.58 9.19
CA THR A 48 -2.06 2.15 10.21
C THR A 48 -1.36 2.61 11.49
N SER A 49 -0.04 2.40 11.61
CA SER A 49 0.72 2.79 12.80
C SER A 49 1.11 4.27 12.83
N GLY A 50 0.88 5.02 11.75
CA GLY A 50 1.29 6.42 11.63
C GLY A 50 0.27 7.27 10.90
N ASP A 51 0.72 8.45 10.47
CA ASP A 51 -0.09 9.43 9.76
C ASP A 51 -0.20 9.15 8.26
N HIS A 52 -0.90 10.03 7.54
CA HIS A 52 -1.07 9.95 6.09
C HIS A 52 0.27 9.87 5.32
N ASP A 53 1.31 10.58 5.76
CA ASP A 53 2.64 10.48 5.13
C ASP A 53 3.26 9.10 5.35
N HIS A 54 3.13 8.55 6.56
CA HIS A 54 3.60 7.22 6.90
C HIS A 54 2.93 6.15 6.03
N LEU A 55 1.61 6.28 5.82
CA LEU A 55 0.85 5.43 4.93
C LEU A 55 1.46 5.41 3.51
N ILE A 56 1.71 6.59 2.94
CA ILE A 56 2.24 6.72 1.58
C ILE A 56 3.64 6.13 1.51
N GLN A 57 4.51 6.42 2.47
CA GLN A 57 5.86 5.85 2.52
C GLN A 57 5.82 4.33 2.60
N THR A 58 4.95 3.77 3.44
CA THR A 58 4.76 2.32 3.56
C THR A 58 4.24 1.75 2.24
N ALA A 59 3.23 2.36 1.61
CA ALA A 59 2.74 1.93 0.31
C ALA A 59 3.84 1.92 -0.77
N MET A 60 4.66 2.98 -0.85
CA MET A 60 5.76 3.09 -1.81
C MET A 60 6.92 2.13 -1.51
N ARG A 61 7.12 1.72 -0.25
CA ARG A 61 8.12 0.70 0.13
C ARG A 61 7.64 -0.70 -0.20
N TRP A 62 6.35 -0.96 -0.06
CA TRP A 62 5.76 -2.28 -0.27
C TRP A 62 5.39 -2.53 -1.73
N PHE A 63 4.82 -1.55 -2.42
CA PHE A 63 4.25 -1.68 -3.76
C PHE A 63 4.81 -0.61 -4.70
N SER A 64 4.73 -0.89 -6.01
CA SER A 64 5.03 0.12 -7.02
C SER A 64 3.91 1.15 -7.05
N CYS A 65 4.22 2.42 -6.82
CA CYS A 65 3.23 3.48 -6.81
C CYS A 65 3.40 4.38 -8.04
N GLU A 66 2.32 4.57 -8.77
CA GLU A 66 2.22 5.44 -9.97
C GLU A 66 1.20 6.56 -9.78
#